data_AF-A0A2E1V715-F1
#
_entry.id   AF-A0A2E1V715-F1
#
_cell.length_a   1.000
_cell.length_b   1.000
_cell.length_c   1.000
_cell.angle_alpha   90.00
_cell.angle_beta   90.00
_cell.angle_gamma   90.00
#
_symmetry.space_group_name_H-M   'P 1'
#
loop_
_entity.id
_entity.type
_entity.pdbx_description
1 polymer ?
#
loop_
_entity_poly.entity_id
_entity_poly.type
_entity_poly.pdbx_seq_one_letter_code
_entity_poly.pdbx_strand_id
1 'polypeptide(L)'
;MTSKHRDIRTVSQANLALVVTFLSWLLGVAAHLTFQFFAGDWYDGLVYFLGFWTAALIFVTTFALAFLTGFVFEAQSRRRSTLTRCITYIAVGMVVIPIVLVIVMMILIPNLSPIQIGSIAMKELVFSLATRSPILLALALTYEAIRARH
;
A
#
# COMPACT_ATOMS: atom_id res chain seq x y z
N MET A 1 28.76 -28.56 -10.01
CA MET A 1 28.00 -27.86 -8.94
C MET A 1 26.91 -26.94 -9.52
N THR A 2 26.20 -27.32 -10.59
CA THR A 2 25.89 -26.32 -11.63
C THR A 2 24.42 -25.97 -11.92
N SER A 3 23.41 -26.78 -11.58
CA SER A 3 21.99 -26.37 -11.75
C SER A 3 21.23 -26.32 -10.42
N LYS A 4 21.30 -27.38 -9.61
CA LYS A 4 20.57 -27.50 -8.33
C LYS A 4 20.87 -26.37 -7.33
N HIS A 5 22.12 -25.90 -7.25
CA HIS A 5 22.48 -24.75 -6.39
C HIS A 5 21.95 -23.41 -6.93
N ARG A 6 21.81 -23.28 -8.25
CA ARG A 6 21.25 -22.06 -8.87
C ARG A 6 19.75 -21.95 -8.61
N ASP A 7 19.04 -23.08 -8.67
CA ASP A 7 17.59 -23.15 -8.40
C ASP A 7 17.26 -22.89 -6.92
N ILE A 8 18.07 -23.39 -5.99
CA ILE A 8 17.87 -23.11 -4.55
C ILE A 8 18.05 -21.61 -4.25
N ARG A 9 19.04 -20.96 -4.86
CA ARG A 9 19.31 -19.52 -4.65
C ARG A 9 18.22 -18.64 -5.26
N THR A 10 17.68 -18.99 -6.42
CA THR A 10 16.58 -18.23 -7.05
C THR A 10 15.28 -18.34 -6.28
N VAL A 11 14.93 -19.55 -5.79
CA VAL A 11 13.75 -19.76 -4.94
C VAL A 11 13.87 -19.00 -3.61
N SER A 12 15.04 -19.04 -2.97
CA SER A 12 15.29 -18.30 -1.72
C SER A 12 15.14 -16.78 -1.90
N GLN A 13 15.63 -16.23 -3.03
CA GLN A 13 15.52 -14.80 -3.33
C GLN A 13 14.08 -14.39 -3.64
N ALA A 14 13.33 -15.23 -4.35
CA ALA A 14 11.90 -14.99 -4.60
C ALA A 14 11.09 -14.99 -3.30
N ASN A 15 11.33 -15.95 -2.40
CA ASN A 15 10.68 -16.00 -1.10
C ASN A 15 11.00 -14.77 -0.25
N LEU A 16 12.26 -14.33 -0.22
CA LEU A 16 12.65 -13.11 0.49
C LEU A 16 11.97 -11.87 -0.09
N ALA A 17 11.89 -11.76 -1.41
CA ALA A 17 11.22 -10.65 -2.10
C ALA A 17 9.72 -10.60 -1.78
N LEU A 18 9.06 -11.74 -1.66
CA LEU A 18 7.65 -11.84 -1.25
C LEU A 18 7.46 -11.41 0.20
N VAL A 19 8.31 -11.88 1.11
CA VAL A 19 8.27 -11.52 2.54
C VAL A 19 8.44 -10.01 2.71
N VAL A 20 9.41 -9.41 2.02
CA VAL A 20 9.63 -7.94 2.09
C VAL A 20 8.43 -7.17 1.55
N THR A 21 7.83 -7.61 0.44
CA THR A 21 6.64 -6.99 -0.12
C THR A 21 5.45 -7.08 0.83
N PHE A 22 5.21 -8.24 1.44
CA PHE A 22 4.16 -8.42 2.43
C PHE A 22 4.38 -7.56 3.69
N LEU A 23 5.61 -7.53 4.21
CA LEU A 23 5.97 -6.67 5.35
C LEU A 23 5.80 -5.18 5.04
N SER A 24 6.08 -4.77 3.80
CA SER A 24 5.86 -3.39 3.35
C SER A 24 4.39 -3.00 3.39
N TRP A 25 3.51 -3.93 3.01
CA TRP A 25 2.07 -3.73 3.14
C TRP A 25 1.65 -3.67 4.61
N LEU A 26 2.04 -4.65 5.42
CA LEU A 26 1.63 -4.74 6.82
C LEU A 26 2.06 -3.50 7.62
N LEU A 27 3.33 -3.11 7.51
CA LEU A 27 3.86 -1.93 8.19
C LEU A 27 3.28 -0.63 7.63
N GLY A 28 3.02 -0.57 6.32
CA GLY A 28 2.35 0.56 5.69
C GLY A 28 0.92 0.77 6.22
N VAL A 29 0.15 -0.31 6.34
CA VAL A 29 -1.19 -0.29 6.95
C VAL A 29 -1.09 0.16 8.40
N ALA A 30 -0.20 -0.45 9.19
CA ALA A 30 -0.05 -0.12 10.60
C ALA A 30 0.32 1.37 10.82
N ALA A 31 1.26 1.90 10.03
CA ALA A 31 1.65 3.30 10.11
C ALA A 31 0.49 4.24 9.73
N HIS A 32 -0.26 3.91 8.68
CA HIS A 32 -1.43 4.70 8.30
C HIS A 32 -2.50 4.67 9.38
N LEU A 33 -2.85 3.51 9.92
CA LEU A 33 -3.84 3.39 10.98
C LEU A 33 -3.40 4.10 12.27
N THR A 34 -2.11 4.06 12.59
CA THR A 34 -1.55 4.81 13.72
C THR A 34 -1.76 6.30 13.53
N PHE A 35 -1.46 6.84 12.33
CA PHE A 35 -1.75 8.22 12.00
C PHE A 35 -3.24 8.54 12.12
N GLN A 36 -4.11 7.70 11.57
CA GLN A 36 -5.57 7.87 11.64
C GLN A 36 -6.13 7.80 13.06
N PHE A 37 -5.48 7.04 13.95
CA PHE A 37 -5.90 6.95 15.35
C PHE A 37 -5.63 8.26 16.12
N PHE A 38 -4.46 8.86 15.92
CA PHE A 38 -4.06 10.06 16.64
C PHE A 38 -4.53 11.36 16.01
N ALA A 39 -4.74 11.34 14.70
CA ALA A 39 -5.03 12.54 13.95
C ALA A 39 -6.28 12.39 13.09
N GLY A 40 -6.87 11.23 12.83
CA GLY A 40 -7.91 11.12 11.78
C GLY A 40 -9.14 12.03 11.95
N ASP A 41 -9.42 12.52 13.15
CA ASP A 41 -10.50 13.46 13.46
C ASP A 41 -10.14 14.95 13.28
N TRP A 42 -8.86 15.30 13.08
CA TRP A 42 -8.39 16.69 12.90
C TRP A 42 -8.70 17.30 11.52
N TYR A 43 -9.09 16.49 10.53
CA TYR A 43 -9.52 16.94 9.20
C TYR A 43 -10.81 16.25 8.82
N ASP A 44 -11.56 16.86 7.89
CA ASP A 44 -12.76 16.26 7.31
C ASP A 44 -12.37 15.05 6.43
N GLY A 45 -12.14 13.92 7.08
CA GLY A 45 -11.68 12.65 6.54
C GLY A 45 -12.62 11.50 6.89
N LEU A 46 -12.26 10.28 6.52
CA LEU A 46 -13.10 9.11 6.82
C LEU A 46 -13.30 8.91 8.33
N VAL A 47 -12.27 9.14 9.14
CA VAL A 47 -12.37 9.00 10.60
C VAL A 47 -13.34 10.04 11.18
N TYR A 48 -13.29 11.29 10.70
CA TYR A 48 -14.24 12.33 11.10
C TYR A 48 -15.70 11.95 10.81
N PHE A 49 -15.99 11.37 9.63
CA PHE A 49 -17.37 11.03 9.24
C PHE A 49 -17.88 9.69 9.77
N LEU A 50 -17.02 8.68 9.93
CA LEU A 50 -17.43 7.29 10.19
C LEU A 50 -16.91 6.73 11.51
N GLY A 51 -16.06 7.49 12.22
CA GLY A 51 -15.31 7.01 13.36
C GLY A 51 -14.14 6.11 12.98
N PHE A 52 -13.18 5.98 13.90
CA PHE A 52 -11.92 5.27 13.65
C PHE A 52 -12.12 3.81 13.23
N TRP A 53 -12.94 3.04 13.93
CA TRP A 53 -13.08 1.60 13.67
C TRP A 53 -13.63 1.30 12.28
N THR A 54 -14.65 2.04 11.85
CA THR A 54 -15.24 1.91 10.51
C THR A 54 -14.22 2.31 9.44
N ALA A 55 -13.56 3.46 9.63
CA ALA A 55 -12.54 3.94 8.71
C ALA A 55 -11.35 2.95 8.62
N ALA A 56 -10.92 2.37 9.73
CA ALA A 56 -9.84 1.39 9.77
C ALA A 56 -10.15 0.15 8.91
N LEU A 57 -11.37 -0.39 9.00
CA LEU A 57 -11.80 -1.50 8.14
C LEU A 57 -11.78 -1.12 6.65
N ILE A 58 -12.22 0.09 6.32
CA ILE A 58 -12.17 0.63 4.96
C ILE A 58 -10.72 0.77 4.47
N PHE A 59 -9.81 1.30 5.29
CA PHE A 59 -8.40 1.43 4.91
C PHE A 59 -7.72 0.06 4.73
N VAL A 60 -7.93 -0.89 5.64
CA VAL A 60 -7.35 -2.23 5.55
C VAL A 60 -7.79 -2.91 4.25
N THR A 61 -9.09 -2.89 3.95
CA THR A 61 -9.64 -3.50 2.73
C THR A 61 -9.15 -2.79 1.46
N THR A 62 -9.17 -1.46 1.45
CA THR A 62 -8.67 -0.65 0.33
C THR A 62 -7.19 -0.90 0.05
N PHE A 63 -6.37 -0.98 1.11
CA PHE A 63 -4.94 -1.21 0.96
C PHE A 63 -4.62 -2.66 0.58
N ALA A 64 -5.40 -3.63 1.05
CA ALA A 64 -5.30 -5.01 0.58
C ALA A 64 -5.60 -5.12 -0.92
N LEU A 65 -6.66 -4.46 -1.41
CA LEU A 65 -6.97 -4.42 -2.84
C LEU A 65 -5.85 -3.78 -3.65
N ALA A 66 -5.36 -2.61 -3.24
CA ALA A 66 -4.24 -1.94 -3.92
C ALA A 66 -2.96 -2.80 -3.93
N PHE A 67 -2.70 -3.52 -2.84
CA PHE A 67 -1.58 -4.46 -2.75
C PHE A 67 -1.73 -5.64 -3.71
N LEU A 68 -2.89 -6.29 -3.73
CA LEU A 68 -3.15 -7.42 -4.62
C LEU A 68 -3.08 -7.00 -6.10
N THR A 69 -3.61 -5.83 -6.45
CA THR A 69 -3.47 -5.27 -7.79
C THR A 69 -1.99 -5.03 -8.13
N GLY A 70 -1.23 -4.43 -7.21
CA GLY A 70 0.20 -4.20 -7.39
C GLY A 70 0.98 -5.50 -7.57
N PHE A 71 0.64 -6.53 -6.80
CA PHE A 71 1.23 -7.86 -6.88
C PHE A 71 0.97 -8.53 -8.24
N VAL A 72 -0.26 -8.44 -8.76
CA VAL A 72 -0.60 -8.97 -10.10
C VAL A 72 0.18 -8.23 -11.19
N PHE A 73 0.27 -6.90 -11.13
CA PHE A 73 1.05 -6.11 -12.08
C PHE A 73 2.55 -6.43 -12.01
N GLU A 74 3.08 -6.61 -10.80
CA GLU A 74 4.46 -7.02 -10.58
C GLU A 74 4.73 -8.39 -11.21
N ALA A 75 3.84 -9.37 -11.01
CA ALA A 75 3.98 -10.70 -11.58
C ALA A 75 3.98 -10.71 -13.12
N GLN A 76 3.30 -9.75 -13.76
CA GLN A 76 3.28 -9.57 -15.21
C GLN A 76 4.49 -8.79 -15.73
N SER A 77 5.16 -8.01 -14.87
CA SER A 77 6.29 -7.18 -15.26
C SER A 77 7.58 -8.00 -15.40
N ARG A 78 8.26 -7.87 -16.55
CA ARG A 78 9.57 -8.51 -16.78
C ARG A 78 10.72 -7.80 -16.04
N ARG A 79 10.50 -6.63 -15.45
CA ARG A 79 11.54 -5.81 -14.80
C ARG A 79 11.63 -6.13 -13.31
N ARG A 80 12.83 -6.53 -12.85
CA ARG A 80 13.08 -7.04 -11.49
C ARG A 80 13.78 -6.07 -10.53
N SER A 81 13.91 -4.79 -10.89
CA SER A 81 14.55 -3.83 -9.96
C SER A 81 13.60 -3.49 -8.82
N THR A 82 14.13 -3.43 -7.59
CA THR A 82 13.36 -3.00 -6.40
C THR A 82 12.75 -1.62 -6.55
N LEU A 83 13.46 -0.68 -7.16
CA LEU A 83 12.94 0.65 -7.44
C LEU A 83 11.71 0.59 -8.34
N THR A 84 11.73 -0.24 -9.39
CA THR A 84 10.55 -0.46 -10.25
C THR A 84 9.39 -1.02 -9.46
N ARG A 85 9.63 -2.00 -8.57
CA ARG A 85 8.59 -2.54 -7.68
C ARG A 85 7.98 -1.43 -6.83
N CYS A 86 8.80 -0.60 -6.20
CA CYS A 86 8.33 0.53 -5.40
C CYS A 86 7.41 1.46 -6.22
N ILE A 87 7.88 1.86 -7.40
CA ILE A 87 7.12 2.74 -8.30
C ILE A 87 5.80 2.08 -8.70
N THR A 88 5.78 0.77 -8.99
CA THR A 88 4.56 0.03 -9.31
C THR A 88 3.55 0.08 -8.17
N TYR A 89 3.95 -0.24 -6.93
CA TYR A 89 3.01 -0.21 -5.79
C TYR A 89 2.51 1.20 -5.47
N ILE A 90 3.36 2.23 -5.64
CA ILE A 90 2.93 3.63 -5.48
C ILE A 90 1.93 4.00 -6.58
N ALA A 91 2.24 3.73 -7.85
CA ALA A 91 1.38 4.05 -8.98
C ALA A 91 0.02 3.34 -8.88
N VAL A 92 0.02 2.05 -8.56
CA VAL A 92 -1.21 1.29 -8.33
C VAL A 92 -1.99 1.86 -7.14
N GLY A 93 -1.31 2.20 -6.05
CA GLY A 93 -1.93 2.84 -4.90
C GLY A 93 -2.61 4.18 -5.25
N MET A 94 -1.96 5.02 -6.05
CA MET A 94 -2.51 6.31 -6.51
C MET A 94 -3.79 6.17 -7.33
N VAL A 95 -4.02 5.02 -7.96
CA VAL A 95 -5.22 4.77 -8.77
C VAL A 95 -6.27 4.02 -7.94
N VAL A 96 -5.91 2.90 -7.34
CA VAL A 96 -6.87 1.99 -6.69
C VAL A 96 -7.46 2.61 -5.43
N ILE A 97 -6.65 3.29 -4.60
CA ILE A 97 -7.11 3.85 -3.33
C ILE A 97 -8.23 4.87 -3.53
N PRO A 98 -8.07 5.96 -4.32
CA PRO A 98 -9.14 6.94 -4.47
C PRO A 98 -10.38 6.34 -5.14
N ILE A 99 -10.24 5.41 -6.08
CA ILE A 99 -11.40 4.74 -6.72
C ILE A 99 -12.22 3.98 -5.68
N VAL A 100 -11.57 3.13 -4.87
CA VAL A 100 -12.26 2.35 -3.84
C VAL A 100 -12.89 3.26 -2.80
N LEU A 101 -12.18 4.29 -2.35
CA LEU A 101 -12.69 5.24 -1.37
C LEU A 101 -13.92 6.01 -1.87
N VAL A 102 -13.91 6.44 -3.14
CA VAL A 102 -15.09 7.10 -3.75
C VAL A 102 -16.29 6.17 -3.78
N ILE A 103 -16.12 4.92 -4.22
CA ILE A 103 -17.19 3.91 -4.26
C ILE A 103 -17.76 3.69 -2.86
N VAL A 104 -16.89 3.50 -1.86
CA VAL A 104 -17.30 3.25 -0.47
C VAL A 104 -18.05 4.46 0.10
N MET A 105 -17.57 5.68 -0.13
CA MET A 105 -18.23 6.90 0.36
C MET A 105 -19.60 7.13 -0.28
N MET A 106 -19.77 6.83 -1.58
CA MET A 106 -21.07 6.92 -2.25
C MET A 106 -22.11 5.97 -1.64
N ILE A 107 -21.67 4.85 -1.07
CA ILE A 107 -22.55 3.86 -0.41
C ILE A 107 -22.81 4.24 1.04
N LEU A 108 -21.76 4.60 1.79
CA LEU A 108 -21.82 4.76 3.25
C LEU A 108 -22.17 6.18 3.71
N ILE A 109 -21.95 7.20 2.88
CA ILE A 109 -22.20 8.61 3.24
C ILE A 109 -22.94 9.32 2.08
N PRO A 110 -24.20 8.94 1.81
CA PRO A 110 -24.91 9.35 0.60
C PRO A 110 -25.21 10.85 0.50
N ASN A 111 -25.08 11.59 1.62
CA ASN A 111 -25.38 13.02 1.69
C ASN A 111 -24.19 13.93 1.32
N LEU A 112 -23.02 13.37 1.02
CA LEU A 112 -21.87 14.16 0.59
C LEU A 112 -22.01 14.59 -0.86
N SER A 113 -21.75 15.88 -1.11
CA SER A 113 -21.61 16.38 -2.47
C SER A 113 -20.42 15.73 -3.18
N PRO A 114 -20.42 15.62 -4.53
CA PRO A 114 -19.28 15.10 -5.28
C PRO A 114 -17.95 15.79 -4.98
N ILE A 115 -17.99 17.10 -4.70
CA ILE A 115 -16.81 17.89 -4.34
C ILE A 115 -16.26 17.46 -2.97
N GLN A 116 -17.13 17.22 -1.98
CA GLN A 116 -16.72 16.72 -0.66
C GLN A 116 -16.12 15.32 -0.77
N ILE A 117 -16.76 14.41 -1.52
CA ILE A 117 -16.25 13.06 -1.78
C ILE A 117 -14.85 13.12 -2.40
N GLY A 118 -14.67 13.96 -3.43
CA GLY A 118 -13.38 14.15 -4.08
C GLY A 118 -12.31 14.72 -3.12
N SER A 119 -12.69 15.69 -2.28
CA SER A 119 -11.80 16.28 -1.28
C SER A 119 -11.34 15.25 -0.24
N ILE A 120 -12.26 14.47 0.31
CA ILE A 120 -11.95 13.41 1.29
C ILE A 120 -11.03 12.38 0.63
N ALA A 121 -11.39 11.84 -0.54
CA ALA A 121 -10.57 10.86 -1.24
C ALA A 121 -9.14 11.36 -1.50
N MET A 122 -8.98 12.64 -1.86
CA MET A 122 -7.67 13.24 -2.09
C MET A 122 -6.86 13.39 -0.80
N LYS A 123 -7.48 13.87 0.29
CA LYS A 123 -6.81 13.94 1.61
C LYS A 123 -6.33 12.56 2.06
N GLU A 124 -7.19 11.55 1.97
CA GLU A 124 -6.85 10.18 2.35
C GLU A 124 -5.76 9.59 1.47
N LEU A 125 -5.77 9.89 0.16
CA LEU A 125 -4.69 9.49 -0.74
C LEU A 125 -3.36 10.13 -0.33
N VAL A 126 -3.33 11.43 -0.03
CA VAL A 126 -2.13 12.14 0.40
C VAL A 126 -1.57 11.53 1.69
N PHE A 127 -2.40 11.32 2.70
CA PHE A 127 -1.95 10.73 3.97
C PHE A 127 -1.52 9.27 3.82
N SER A 128 -2.21 8.49 2.97
CA SER A 128 -1.79 7.14 2.60
C SER A 128 -0.41 7.14 1.94
N LEU A 129 -0.15 8.06 1.00
CA LEU A 129 1.16 8.17 0.35
C LEU A 129 2.25 8.60 1.33
N ALA A 130 1.97 9.58 2.18
CA ALA A 130 2.92 10.09 3.18
C ALA A 130 3.32 9.02 4.20
N THR A 131 2.37 8.18 4.62
CA THR A 131 2.63 7.11 5.61
C THR A 131 3.25 5.86 5.00
N ARG A 132 2.87 5.49 3.77
CA ARG A 132 3.28 4.20 3.17
C ARG A 132 4.52 4.26 2.30
N SER A 133 4.72 5.34 1.53
CA SER A 133 5.83 5.44 0.59
C SER A 133 7.21 5.36 1.26
N PRO A 134 7.44 5.98 2.44
CA PRO A 134 8.71 5.85 3.16
C PRO A 134 9.00 4.41 3.59
N ILE A 135 7.98 3.68 4.07
CA ILE A 135 8.10 2.29 4.53
C ILE A 135 8.46 1.37 3.36
N LEU A 136 7.75 1.53 2.24
CA LEU A 136 7.99 0.81 1.00
C LEU A 136 9.42 1.03 0.50
N LEU A 137 9.91 2.27 0.52
CA LEU A 137 11.27 2.60 0.11
C LEU A 137 12.31 2.02 1.08
N ALA A 138 12.12 2.18 2.39
CA ALA A 138 13.06 1.69 3.40
C ALA A 138 13.23 0.16 3.33
N LEU A 139 12.14 -0.58 3.15
CA LEU A 139 12.17 -2.03 3.03
C LEU A 139 12.77 -2.51 1.70
N ALA A 140 12.51 -1.79 0.62
CA ALA A 140 13.15 -2.07 -0.67
C ALA A 140 14.68 -1.87 -0.62
N LEU A 141 15.15 -0.79 0.03
CA LEU A 141 16.58 -0.56 0.25
C LEU A 141 17.19 -1.63 1.16
N THR A 142 16.47 -2.03 2.21
CA THR A 142 16.90 -3.11 3.12
C THR A 142 17.04 -4.43 2.36
N TYR A 143 16.10 -4.75 1.48
CA TYR A 143 16.17 -5.92 0.62
C TYR A 143 17.40 -5.89 -0.30
N GLU A 144 17.66 -4.77 -0.99
CA GLU A 144 18.86 -4.67 -1.84
C GLU A 144 20.15 -4.78 -1.03
N ALA A 145 20.20 -4.21 0.18
CA ALA A 145 21.35 -4.32 1.06
C ALA A 145 21.60 -5.78 1.50
N ILE A 146 20.54 -6.54 1.80
CA ILE A 146 20.64 -7.98 2.14
C ILE A 146 21.07 -8.77 0.90
N ARG A 147 20.45 -8.50 -0.25
CA ARG A 147 20.75 -9.17 -1.52
C ARG A 147 22.19 -8.94 -1.97
N ALA A 148 22.73 -7.74 -1.80
CA ALA A 148 24.11 -7.43 -2.17
C ALA A 148 25.15 -8.19 -1.32
N ARG A 149 24.78 -8.64 -0.12
CA ARG A 149 25.64 -9.37 0.80
C ARG A 149 25.64 -10.89 0.58
N HIS A 150 24.70 -11.43 -0.20
CA HIS A 150 24.47 -12.88 -0.35
C HIS A 150 24.48 -13.37 -1.80
#